data_AF-A0A7Y0HTE8-F1
#
_entry.id   AF-A0A7Y0HTE8-F1
#
_cell.length_a   1.000
_cell.length_b   1.000
_cell.length_c   1.000
_cell.angle_alpha   90.00
_cell.angle_beta   90.00
_cell.angle_gamma   90.00
#
_symmetry.space_group_name_H-M   'P 1'
#
loop_
_entity.id
_entity.type
_entity.pdbx_description
1 polymer ?
#
loop_
_entity_poly.entity_id
_entity_poly.type
_entity_poly.pdbx_seq_one_letter_code
_entity_poly.pdbx_strand_id
1 'polypeptide(L)' 'MRKNTIDFVPDDSASHEWTEYDSRLVEEYAEQLRTISIG' A
#
# COMPACT_ATOMS: atom_id res chain seq x y z
N MET A 1 -28.95 -28.77 -1.10
CA MET A 1 -28.30 -27.46 -1.30
C MET A 1 -26.87 -27.70 -1.71
N ARG A 2 -26.50 -27.46 -2.97
CA ARG A 2 -25.08 -27.55 -3.37
C ARG A 2 -24.40 -26.29 -2.86
N LYS A 3 -23.40 -26.44 -2.00
CA LYS A 3 -22.56 -25.32 -1.54
C LYS A 3 -21.62 -25.02 -2.69
N ASN A 4 -21.91 -23.95 -3.43
CA ASN A 4 -20.95 -23.38 -4.37
C ASN A 4 -19.90 -22.67 -3.50
N THR A 5 -18.83 -23.39 -3.16
CA THR A 5 -17.65 -22.79 -2.53
C THR A 5 -17.08 -21.80 -3.54
N ILE A 6 -17.28 -20.51 -3.29
CA ILE A 6 -16.59 -19.45 -4.02
C ILE A 6 -15.19 -19.43 -3.40
N ASP A 7 -14.21 -19.99 -4.11
CA ASP A 7 -12.81 -19.85 -3.73
C ASP A 7 -12.46 -18.36 -3.91
N PHE A 8 -12.38 -17.64 -2.79
CA PHE A 8 -11.80 -16.30 -2.76
C PHE A 8 -10.31 -16.44 -3.01
N VAL A 9 -9.93 -16.44 -4.29
CA VAL A 9 -8.55 -16.23 -4.69
C VAL A 9 -8.31 -14.74 -4.57
N PRO A 10 -7.51 -14.26 -3.59
CA PRO A 10 -7.14 -12.85 -3.56
C PRO A 10 -6.46 -12.55 -4.89
N ASP A 11 -6.98 -11.54 -5.57
CA ASP A 11 -6.45 -11.09 -6.84
C ASP A 11 -5.04 -10.53 -6.61
N ASP A 12 -4.03 -11.37 -6.78
CA ASP A 12 -2.62 -10.97 -6.68
C ASP A 12 -2.20 -10.03 -7.82
N SER A 13 -3.13 -9.69 -8.71
CA SER A 13 -2.96 -8.62 -9.70
C SER A 13 -2.72 -7.24 -9.06
N ALA A 14 -3.04 -7.07 -7.77
CA ALA A 14 -2.71 -5.88 -7.01
C ALA A 14 -1.33 -5.95 -6.32
N SER A 15 -0.46 -6.88 -6.74
CA SER A 15 0.95 -6.87 -6.34
C SER A 15 1.63 -5.62 -6.89
N HIS A 16 1.79 -4.61 -6.03
CA HIS A 16 2.56 -3.41 -6.31
C HIS A 16 3.99 -3.65 -5.85
N GLU A 17 4.91 -3.76 -6.81
CA GLU A 17 6.33 -3.84 -6.50
C GLU A 17 6.85 -2.49 -6.05
N TRP A 18 7.66 -2.50 -5.00
CA TRP A 18 8.26 -1.28 -4.48
C TRP A 18 9.21 -0.69 -5.52
N THR A 19 8.99 0.58 -5.86
CA THR A 19 9.82 1.32 -6.80
C THR A 19 10.60 2.44 -6.12
N GLU A 20 11.58 3.00 -6.83
CA GLU A 20 12.28 4.20 -6.35
C GLU A 20 11.34 5.39 -6.12
N TYR A 21 10.21 5.44 -6.84
CA TYR A 21 9.19 6.47 -6.65
C TYR A 21 8.49 6.31 -5.29
N ASP A 22 8.21 5.08 -4.88
CA ASP A 22 7.62 4.79 -3.57
C ASP A 22 8.57 5.18 -2.44
N SER A 23 9.87 4.94 -2.61
CA SER A 23 10.90 5.40 -1.66
C SER A 23 10.89 6.92 -1.51
N ARG A 24 10.81 7.66 -2.62
CA ARG A 24 10.75 9.13 -2.60
C ARG A 24 9.50 9.64 -1.91
N LEU A 25 8.34 9.03 -2.15
CA LEU A 25 7.08 9.41 -1.50
C LEU A 25 7.16 9.25 0.03
N VAL A 26 7.81 8.18 0.50
CA VAL A 26 8.01 7.95 1.94
C VAL A 26 8.92 9.02 2.54
N GLU A 27 9.99 9.42 1.84
CA GLU A 27 10.90 10.48 2.28
C GLU A 27 10.18 11.84 2.36
N GLU A 28 9.44 12.22 1.31
CA GLU A 28 8.65 13.47 1.28
C GLU A 28 7.62 13.50 2.42
N TYR A 29 6.94 12.37 2.69
CA TYR A 29 6.01 12.27 3.80
C TYR A 29 6.69 12.41 5.17
N ALA A 30 7.88 11.82 5.34
CA ALA A 30 8.65 11.96 6.56
C ALA A 30 9.09 13.42 6.81
N GLU A 31 9.44 14.16 5.76
CA GLU A 31 9.72 15.60 5.84
C GLU A 31 8.48 16.40 6.24
N GLN A 32 7.32 16.11 5.64
CA GLN A 32 6.06 16.73 6.01
C GLN A 32 5.73 16.52 7.49
N LEU A 33 5.86 15.30 8.00
CA LEU A 33 5.62 15.01 9.42
C LEU A 33 6.57 15.77 10.34
N ARG A 34 7.84 15.92 9.96
CA ARG A 34 8.81 16.75 10.73
C ARG A 34 8.36 18.20 10.81
N THR A 35 7.84 18.76 9.72
CA THR A 35 7.35 20.14 9.71
C THR A 35 6.07 20.33 10.53
N ILE A 36 5.18 19.33 10.56
CA ILE A 36 3.95 19.36 11.36
C ILE A 36 4.25 19.16 12.86
N SER A 37 5.25 18.36 13.20
CA SER A 37 5.62 18.04 14.59
C SER A 37 6.31 19.19 15.35
N ILE A 38 6.62 20.31 14.70
CA ILE A 38 7.27 21.49 15.32
C ILE A 38 6.23 22.60 15.65
N GLY A 39 4.93 22.28 15.56
CA GLY A 39 3.84 23.14 16.02
C GLY A 39 3.62 23.09 17.53
#